data_AF-A0A4Y2V4L7-F1
#
_entry.id   AF-A0A4Y2V4L7-F1
#
_cell.length_a   1.000
_cell.length_b   1.000
_cell.length_c   1.000
_cell.angle_alpha   90.00
_cell.angle_beta   90.00
_cell.angle_gamma   90.00
#
_symmetry.space_group_name_H-M   'P 1'
#
loop_
_entity.id
_entity.type
_entity.pdbx_description
1 polymer ?
#
loop_
_entity_poly.entity_id
_entity_poly.type
_entity_poly.pdbx_seq_one_letter_code
_entity_poly.pdbx_strand_id
1 'polypeptide(L)'
;MSSLKAPSHYYNRMHPVAFEILSVLQFLRNEGLNIFCWVPSHVGISGNEIADSIAKFASAFQSQDIPHSDIKKSLVSHLHITWQKNWDLQIKNKLHFVKPFIDMWLVLPIRELDVKLTRLRIGHTRFTHKHLLFDERVPVCPTCHAHFTVNHI
;
A
#
# COMPACT_ATOMS: atom_id res chain seq x y z
N MET A 1 13.91 5.60 -20.49
CA MET A 1 13.74 7.02 -20.10
C MET A 1 14.95 7.43 -19.27
N SER A 2 15.59 8.58 -19.55
CA SER A 2 16.73 9.06 -18.74
C SER A 2 16.25 9.49 -17.36
N SER A 3 16.95 9.10 -16.29
CA SER A 3 16.67 9.47 -14.89
C SER A 3 16.59 10.99 -14.68
N LEU A 4 17.32 11.76 -15.49
CA LEU A 4 17.33 13.23 -15.48
C LEU A 4 16.01 13.85 -15.98
N LYS A 5 15.16 13.10 -16.69
CA LYS A 5 13.81 13.54 -17.07
C LYS A 5 12.76 13.29 -15.98
N ALA A 6 13.03 12.38 -15.03
CA ALA A 6 12.08 12.07 -13.96
C ALA A 6 11.72 13.28 -13.07
N PRO A 7 12.66 14.13 -12.62
CA PRO A 7 12.32 15.29 -11.79
C PRO A 7 11.56 16.39 -12.54
N SER A 8 11.55 16.38 -13.89
CA SER A 8 10.86 17.41 -14.68
C SER A 8 9.33 17.37 -14.59
N HIS A 9 8.77 16.26 -14.08
CA HIS A 9 7.33 16.11 -13.87
C HIS A 9 6.81 17.09 -12.80
N TYR A 10 5.62 17.64 -13.05
CA TYR A 10 4.97 18.66 -12.23
C TYR A 10 4.97 18.35 -10.72
N TYR A 11 4.65 17.11 -10.34
CA TYR A 11 4.63 16.69 -8.93
C TYR A 11 6.01 16.69 -8.27
N ASN A 12 7.08 16.45 -9.03
CA ASN A 12 8.45 16.48 -8.51
C ASN A 12 8.95 17.92 -8.33
N ARG A 13 8.40 18.92 -9.03
CA ARG A 13 8.76 20.34 -8.80
C ARG A 13 8.31 20.87 -7.43
N MET A 14 7.37 20.19 -6.77
CA MET A 14 6.90 20.57 -5.42
C MET A 14 7.77 19.98 -4.30
N HIS A 15 8.69 19.06 -4.63
CA HIS A 15 9.64 18.51 -3.68
C HIS A 15 10.89 19.43 -3.63
N PRO A 16 11.31 19.94 -2.45
CA PRO A 16 12.39 20.91 -2.33
C PRO A 16 13.70 20.44 -2.98
N VAL A 17 14.13 19.22 -2.66
CA VAL A 17 15.33 18.60 -3.25
C VAL A 17 15.26 18.46 -4.77
N ALA A 18 14.13 18.02 -5.31
CA ALA A 18 13.98 17.89 -6.76
C ALA A 18 13.98 19.27 -7.45
N PHE A 19 13.44 20.32 -6.81
CA PHE A 19 13.56 21.69 -7.29
C PHE A 19 15.01 22.19 -7.29
N GLU A 20 15.77 21.93 -6.22
CA GLU A 20 17.20 22.24 -6.16
C GLU A 20 17.99 21.53 -7.26
N ILE A 21 17.76 20.22 -7.44
CA ILE A 21 18.39 19.45 -8.53
C ILE A 21 18.08 20.05 -9.89
N LEU A 22 16.82 20.40 -10.17
CA LEU A 22 16.44 21.03 -11.43
C LEU A 22 17.11 22.39 -11.63
N SER A 23 17.27 23.17 -10.56
CA SER A 23 17.93 24.47 -10.58
C SER A 23 19.42 24.32 -10.93
N VAL A 24 20.10 23.34 -10.31
CA VAL A 24 21.50 23.01 -10.62
C VAL A 24 21.65 22.50 -12.05
N LEU A 25 20.76 21.60 -12.50
CA LEU A 25 20.78 21.10 -13.88
C LEU A 25 20.58 22.23 -14.91
N GLN A 26 19.68 23.18 -14.62
CA GLN A 26 19.46 24.34 -15.48
C GLN A 26 20.68 25.26 -15.50
N PHE A 27 21.31 25.49 -14.35
CA PHE A 27 22.55 26.26 -14.26
C PHE A 27 23.68 25.62 -15.08
N LEU A 28 23.96 24.33 -14.87
CA LEU A 28 24.99 23.59 -15.62
C LEU A 28 24.74 23.63 -17.13
N ARG A 29 23.47 23.54 -17.55
CA ARG A 29 23.08 23.66 -18.96
C ARG A 29 23.41 25.03 -19.54
N ASN A 30 23.19 26.11 -18.78
CA ASN A 30 23.51 27.47 -19.20
C ASN A 30 25.03 27.69 -19.33
N GLU A 31 25.83 27.02 -18.49
CA GLU A 31 27.30 27.01 -18.56
C GLU A 31 27.87 26.08 -19.66
N GLY A 32 27.01 25.44 -20.46
CA GLY A 32 27.44 24.50 -21.50
C GLY A 32 27.86 23.11 -20.99
N LEU A 33 27.68 22.82 -19.70
CA LEU A 33 27.99 21.54 -19.06
C LEU A 33 26.76 20.61 -19.08
N ASN A 34 26.44 20.06 -20.25
CA ASN A 34 25.21 19.29 -20.49
C ASN A 34 25.42 17.80 -20.81
N ILE A 35 26.64 17.28 -20.65
CA ILE A 35 26.96 15.87 -20.92
C ILE A 35 26.92 15.07 -19.63
N PHE A 36 25.95 14.16 -19.54
CA PHE A 36 25.86 13.16 -18.47
C PHE A 36 25.96 11.78 -19.08
N CYS A 37 26.89 10.96 -18.59
CA CYS A 37 26.97 9.54 -18.90
C CYS A 37 26.58 8.72 -17.68
N TRP A 38 25.89 7.60 -17.92
CA TRP A 38 25.65 6.62 -16.87
C TRP A 38 26.87 5.71 -16.75
N VAL A 39 27.28 5.41 -15.52
CA VAL A 39 28.28 4.42 -15.20
C VAL A 39 27.68 3.39 -14.23
N PRO A 40 28.06 2.10 -14.32
CA PRO A 40 27.62 1.09 -13.36
C PRO A 40 28.16 1.37 -11.96
N SER A 41 27.30 1.21 -10.95
CA SER A 41 27.68 1.29 -9.54
C SER A 41 28.35 0.00 -9.05
N HIS A 42 29.25 0.11 -8.06
CA HIS A 42 29.86 -1.02 -7.34
C HIS A 42 30.65 -2.01 -8.22
N VAL A 43 31.25 -1.52 -9.30
CA VAL A 43 32.14 -2.33 -10.16
C VAL A 43 33.61 -1.90 -10.07
N GLY A 44 33.97 -1.03 -9.12
CA GLY A 44 35.35 -0.61 -8.88
C GLY A 44 35.83 0.56 -9.77
N ILE A 45 34.92 1.34 -10.37
CA ILE A 45 35.30 2.58 -11.06
C ILE A 45 35.69 3.62 -10.00
N SER A 46 36.99 3.83 -9.83
CA SER A 46 37.55 4.64 -8.73
C SER A 46 36.84 5.98 -8.52
N GLY A 47 36.59 6.76 -9.58
CA GLY A 47 35.89 8.05 -9.46
C GLY A 47 34.44 7.92 -8.95
N ASN A 48 33.71 6.89 -9.39
CA ASN A 48 32.33 6.64 -8.93
C ASN A 48 32.31 6.15 -7.49
N GLU A 49 33.20 5.22 -7.12
CA GLU A 49 33.29 4.72 -5.74
C GLU A 49 33.65 5.83 -4.74
N ILE A 50 34.53 6.77 -5.13
CA ILE A 50 34.86 7.95 -4.31
C ILE A 50 33.62 8.85 -4.16
N ALA A 51 32.92 9.14 -5.26
CA ALA A 51 31.72 9.97 -5.24
C ALA A 51 30.61 9.35 -4.35
N ASP A 52 30.37 8.05 -4.48
CA ASP A 52 29.38 7.31 -3.67
C ASP A 52 29.76 7.29 -2.19
N SER A 53 31.05 7.09 -1.87
CA SER A 53 31.55 7.12 -0.49
C SER A 53 31.34 8.50 0.16
N ILE A 54 31.67 9.58 -0.57
CA ILE A 54 31.48 10.95 -0.11
C ILE A 54 29.99 11.25 0.08
N ALA A 55 29.14 10.88 -0.89
CA ALA A 55 27.70 11.09 -0.80
C ALA A 55 27.09 10.35 0.40
N LYS A 56 27.50 9.10 0.63
CA LYS A 56 27.06 8.31 1.78
C LYS A 56 27.51 8.93 3.10
N PHE A 57 28.73 9.41 3.19
CA PHE A 57 29.22 10.13 4.37
C PHE A 57 28.41 11.40 4.62
N ALA A 58 28.18 12.22 3.60
CA ALA A 58 27.43 13.47 3.71
C ALA A 58 25.96 13.24 4.13
N SER A 59 25.35 12.15 3.69
CA SER A 59 23.95 11.81 4.03
C SER A 59 23.70 11.66 5.54
N ALA A 60 24.72 11.32 6.32
CA ALA A 60 24.61 11.19 7.78
C ALA A 60 24.46 12.54 8.50
N PHE A 61 24.86 13.64 7.86
CA PHE A 61 24.89 14.98 8.46
C PHE A 61 23.81 15.92 7.90
N GLN A 62 23.12 15.51 6.83
CA GLN A 62 22.10 16.33 6.20
C GLN A 62 20.73 16.09 6.84
N SER A 63 20.33 17.01 7.72
CA SER A 63 18.93 17.15 8.15
C SER A 63 18.20 17.98 7.12
N GLN A 64 17.62 17.32 6.11
CA GLN A 64 16.74 17.98 5.16
C GLN A 64 15.29 17.77 5.57
N ASP A 65 14.48 18.83 5.40
CA ASP A 65 13.03 18.74 5.62
C ASP A 65 12.44 17.72 4.64
N ILE A 66 11.87 16.65 5.19
CA ILE A 66 11.21 15.62 4.42
C ILE A 66 9.86 16.18 3.98
N PRO A 67 9.50 16.14 2.69
CA PRO A 67 8.19 16.58 2.24
C PRO A 67 7.08 15.86 3.01
N HIS A 68 6.03 16.61 3.33
CA HIS A 68 4.86 16.06 4.01
C HIS A 68 4.27 14.85 3.28
N SER A 69 4.33 14.79 1.94
CA SER A 69 3.85 13.64 1.15
C SER A 69 4.56 12.33 1.51
N ASP A 70 5.85 12.40 1.81
CA ASP A 70 6.68 11.23 2.08
C ASP A 70 6.49 10.76 3.51
N ILE A 71 6.41 11.71 4.47
CA ILE A 71 6.02 11.43 5.84
C ILE A 71 4.61 10.83 5.88
N LYS A 72 3.65 11.43 5.17
CA LYS A 72 2.26 10.96 5.13
C LYS A 72 2.17 9.53 4.63
N LYS A 73 2.89 9.17 3.55
CA LYS A 73 2.91 7.79 3.03
C LYS A 73 3.45 6.82 4.09
N SER A 74 4.57 7.15 4.73
CA SER A 74 5.17 6.33 5.77
C SER A 74 4.23 6.14 6.96
N LEU A 75 3.63 7.23 7.44
CA LEU A 75 2.69 7.23 8.55
C LEU A 75 1.44 6.39 8.23
N VAL A 76 0.82 6.58 7.07
CA VAL A 76 -0.36 5.82 6.65
C VAL A 76 -0.03 4.32 6.55
N SER A 77 1.14 3.97 6.01
CA SER A 77 1.60 2.58 5.95
C SER A 77 1.77 1.98 7.36
N HIS A 78 2.38 2.73 8.27
CA HIS A 78 2.58 2.28 9.65
C HIS A 78 1.25 2.11 10.41
N LEU A 79 0.31 3.05 10.23
CA LEU A 79 -1.04 2.94 10.77
C LEU A 79 -1.76 1.72 10.21
N HIS A 80 -1.65 1.46 8.91
CA HIS A 80 -2.26 0.29 8.26
C HIS A 80 -1.71 -1.03 8.82
N ILE A 81 -0.39 -1.14 8.95
CA ILE A 81 0.26 -2.32 9.55
C ILE A 81 -0.20 -2.53 10.99
N THR A 82 -0.28 -1.44 11.77
CA THR A 82 -0.70 -1.49 13.17
C THR A 82 -2.16 -1.93 13.28
N TRP A 83 -3.02 -1.40 12.42
CA TRP A 83 -4.42 -1.78 12.38
C TRP A 83 -4.59 -3.24 11.94
N GLN A 84 -3.85 -3.70 10.94
CA GLN A 84 -3.85 -5.10 10.53
C GLN A 84 -3.43 -6.02 11.68
N LYS A 85 -2.36 -5.68 12.41
CA LYS A 85 -1.95 -6.45 13.60
C LYS A 85 -3.05 -6.52 14.67
N ASN A 86 -3.71 -5.41 14.96
CA ASN A 86 -4.83 -5.39 15.90
C ASN A 86 -6.02 -6.20 15.41
N TRP A 87 -6.24 -6.21 14.10
CA TRP A 87 -7.29 -6.97 13.45
C TRP A 87 -7.02 -8.48 13.47
N ASP A 88 -5.77 -8.89 13.25
CA ASP A 88 -5.33 -10.30 13.32
C ASP A 88 -5.54 -10.90 14.72
N LEU A 89 -5.54 -10.06 15.77
CA LEU A 89 -5.84 -10.49 17.15
C LEU A 89 -7.34 -10.79 17.36
N GLN A 90 -8.23 -10.38 16.45
CA GLN A 90 -9.68 -10.58 16.55
C GLN A 90 -10.12 -11.99 16.16
N ILE A 91 -9.42 -13.02 16.65
CA ILE A 91 -9.63 -14.43 16.28
C ILE A 91 -11.04 -14.98 16.60
N LYS A 92 -11.76 -14.36 17.54
CA LYS A 92 -13.14 -14.73 17.90
C LYS A 92 -14.21 -13.90 17.15
N ASN A 93 -13.78 -12.97 16.30
CA ASN A 93 -14.69 -12.14 15.52
C ASN A 93 -15.11 -12.89 14.24
N LYS A 94 -16.42 -13.11 14.09
CA LYS A 94 -16.99 -13.75 12.89
C LYS A 94 -16.60 -13.02 11.60
N LEU A 95 -16.47 -11.70 11.64
CA LEU A 95 -16.09 -10.90 10.48
C LEU A 95 -14.61 -11.06 10.13
N HIS A 96 -13.72 -11.29 11.09
CA HIS A 96 -12.30 -11.55 10.83
C HIS A 96 -12.10 -12.80 9.98
N PHE A 97 -12.87 -13.87 10.26
CA PHE A 97 -12.85 -15.08 9.46
C PHE A 97 -13.20 -14.81 7.98
N VAL A 98 -14.14 -13.90 7.74
CA VAL A 98 -14.59 -13.53 6.38
C VAL A 98 -13.66 -12.52 5.71
N LYS A 99 -13.05 -11.62 6.50
CA LYS A 99 -12.24 -10.51 6.05
C LYS A 99 -10.94 -10.44 6.86
N PRO A 100 -9.94 -11.30 6.59
CA PRO A 100 -8.70 -11.31 7.37
C PRO A 100 -7.83 -10.07 7.11
N PHE A 101 -7.88 -9.49 5.91
CA PHE A 101 -7.12 -8.27 5.59
C PHE A 101 -8.00 -7.03 5.66
N ILE A 102 -7.49 -5.92 6.20
CA ILE A 102 -8.24 -4.66 6.35
C ILE A 102 -8.45 -3.93 5.01
N ASP A 103 -7.74 -4.32 3.96
CA ASP A 103 -7.83 -3.77 2.59
C ASP A 103 -9.26 -3.74 2.04
N MET A 104 -9.55 -2.76 1.18
CA MET A 104 -10.86 -2.63 0.57
C MET A 104 -11.19 -3.87 -0.29
N TRP A 105 -12.40 -4.41 -0.10
CA TRP A 105 -12.90 -5.42 -1.04
C TRP A 105 -13.19 -4.78 -2.39
N LEU A 106 -13.06 -5.58 -3.46
CA LEU A 106 -13.53 -5.17 -4.77
C LEU A 106 -15.02 -4.84 -4.70
N VAL A 107 -15.35 -3.57 -4.96
CA VAL A 107 -16.72 -3.07 -5.03
C VAL A 107 -17.22 -3.32 -6.45
N LEU A 108 -18.31 -4.05 -6.58
CA LEU A 108 -18.89 -4.32 -7.90
C LEU A 108 -19.69 -3.10 -8.37
N PRO A 109 -19.60 -2.72 -9.66
CA PRO A 109 -20.32 -1.55 -10.18
C PRO A 109 -21.85 -1.75 -10.17
N ILE A 110 -22.31 -2.99 -10.03
CA ILE A 110 -23.73 -3.36 -9.96
C ILE A 110 -24.12 -3.56 -8.50
N ARG A 111 -24.89 -2.62 -7.95
CA ARG A 111 -25.35 -2.62 -6.55
C ARG A 111 -26.00 -3.93 -6.12
N GLU A 112 -26.85 -4.52 -6.97
CA GLU A 112 -27.54 -5.76 -6.64
C GLU A 112 -26.57 -6.92 -6.39
N LEU A 113 -25.53 -7.03 -7.22
CA LEU A 113 -24.53 -8.08 -7.10
C LEU A 113 -23.64 -7.86 -5.87
N ASP A 114 -23.26 -6.61 -5.61
CA ASP A 114 -22.46 -6.24 -4.44
C ASP A 114 -23.20 -6.54 -3.12
N VAL A 115 -24.50 -6.29 -3.07
CA VAL A 115 -25.37 -6.63 -1.94
C VAL A 115 -25.48 -8.13 -1.75
N LYS A 116 -25.70 -8.90 -2.82
CA LYS A 116 -25.76 -10.37 -2.76
C LYS A 116 -24.43 -10.96 -2.27
N LEU A 117 -23.30 -10.49 -2.82
CA LEU A 117 -21.97 -10.92 -2.43
C LEU A 117 -21.66 -10.59 -0.97
N THR A 118 -21.97 -9.37 -0.53
CA THR A 118 -21.79 -8.97 0.87
C THR A 118 -22.59 -9.87 1.80
N ARG A 119 -23.89 -10.11 1.52
CA ARG A 119 -24.73 -11.02 2.31
C ARG A 119 -24.17 -12.43 2.36
N LEU A 120 -23.70 -12.97 1.23
CA LEU A 120 -23.07 -14.29 1.18
C LEU A 120 -21.83 -14.35 2.08
N ARG A 121 -20.94 -13.36 1.97
CA ARG A 121 -19.72 -13.27 2.79
C ARG A 121 -20.01 -13.29 4.29
N ILE A 122 -20.98 -12.50 4.76
CA ILE A 122 -21.37 -12.47 6.18
C ILE A 122 -22.38 -13.57 6.56
N GLY A 123 -22.65 -14.51 5.66
CA GLY A 123 -23.50 -15.65 5.92
C GLY A 123 -25.00 -15.36 5.96
N HIS A 124 -25.47 -14.17 5.57
CA HIS A 124 -26.87 -13.73 5.66
C HIS A 124 -27.72 -14.22 4.48
N THR A 125 -27.95 -15.53 4.42
CA THR A 125 -28.86 -16.14 3.44
C THR A 125 -30.17 -16.54 4.10
N ARG A 126 -31.22 -16.72 3.29
CA ARG A 126 -32.49 -17.25 3.81
C ARG A 126 -32.28 -18.60 4.52
N PHE A 127 -31.50 -19.51 3.95
CA PHE A 127 -31.29 -20.83 4.53
C PHE A 127 -30.58 -20.80 5.89
N THR A 128 -29.53 -19.98 6.02
CA THR A 128 -28.74 -19.90 7.25
C THR A 128 -29.35 -18.98 8.33
N HIS A 129 -30.17 -17.98 7.97
CA HIS A 129 -30.71 -16.97 8.91
C HIS A 129 -32.23 -17.01 9.11
N LYS A 130 -33.00 -17.82 8.34
CA LYS A 130 -34.46 -17.94 8.52
C LYS A 130 -34.85 -18.25 9.95
N HIS A 131 -34.08 -19.12 10.62
CA HIS A 131 -34.37 -19.53 11.99
C HIS A 131 -34.39 -18.36 12.99
N LEU A 132 -33.56 -17.31 12.77
CA LEU A 132 -33.56 -16.10 13.60
C LEU A 132 -34.79 -15.22 13.36
N LEU A 133 -35.37 -15.25 12.16
CA LEU A 133 -36.52 -14.42 11.79
C LEU A 133 -37.85 -15.01 12.27
N PHE A 134 -37.93 -16.33 12.37
CA PHE A 134 -39.15 -17.07 12.70
C PHE A 134 -39.07 -17.80 14.04
N ASP A 135 -38.03 -17.56 14.83
CA ASP A 135 -37.76 -18.23 16.12
C ASP A 135 -37.80 -19.78 15.99
N GLU A 136 -37.25 -20.28 14.87
CA GLU A 136 -37.14 -21.72 14.60
C GLU A 136 -35.81 -22.26 15.14
N ARG A 137 -35.68 -23.59 15.23
CA ARG A 137 -34.40 -24.22 15.57
C ARG A 137 -33.37 -23.99 14.46
N VAL A 138 -32.10 -23.81 14.87
CA VAL A 138 -30.98 -23.65 13.94
C VAL A 138 -30.87 -24.91 13.07
N PRO A 139 -30.81 -24.78 11.73
CA PRO A 139 -30.69 -25.94 10.86
C PRO A 139 -29.31 -26.58 11.02
N VAL A 140 -29.29 -27.91 11.15
CA VAL A 140 -28.09 -28.74 11.36
C VAL A 140 -27.91 -29.73 10.22
N CYS A 141 -26.65 -29.96 9.85
CA CYS A 141 -26.28 -30.93 8.83
C CYS A 141 -26.57 -32.37 9.31
N PRO A 142 -27.27 -33.20 8.51
CA PRO A 142 -27.55 -34.57 8.90
C PRO A 142 -26.29 -35.47 8.89
N THR A 143 -25.23 -35.07 8.17
CA THR A 143 -24.02 -35.88 8.00
C THR A 143 -22.97 -35.61 9.08
N CYS A 144 -22.73 -34.34 9.42
CA CYS A 144 -21.68 -33.95 10.37
C CYS A 144 -22.20 -33.28 11.64
N HIS A 145 -23.53 -33.09 11.76
CA HIS A 145 -24.21 -32.46 12.90
C HIS A 145 -23.76 -31.02 13.22
N ALA A 146 -23.01 -30.36 12.34
CA ALA A 146 -22.67 -28.95 12.46
C ALA A 146 -23.83 -28.05 12.02
N HIS A 147 -23.88 -26.82 12.54
CA HIS A 147 -24.82 -25.80 12.08
C HIS A 147 -24.52 -25.42 10.62
N PHE A 148 -25.56 -25.22 9.81
CA PHE A 148 -25.36 -24.73 8.44
C PHE A 148 -24.83 -23.30 8.44
N THR A 149 -23.73 -23.11 7.72
CA THR A 149 -23.14 -21.81 7.38
C THR A 149 -22.91 -21.75 5.87
N VAL A 150 -22.69 -20.56 5.30
CA VAL A 150 -22.41 -20.45 3.85
C VAL A 150 -21.16 -21.24 3.44
N ASN A 151 -20.16 -21.36 4.31
CA ASN A 151 -18.96 -22.18 4.03
C ASN A 151 -19.19 -23.69 4.20
N HIS A 152 -20.24 -24.08 4.91
CA HIS A 152 -20.59 -25.48 5.11
C HIS A 152 -21.44 -26.03 3.95
N ILE A 153 -22.28 -25.19 3.35
CA ILE A 153 -23.11 -25.54 2.17
C ILE A 153 -22.19 -25.76 0.97
#